data_AF-A0A8S2A325-F1
#
_entry.id   AF-A0A8S2A325-F1
#
_cell.length_a   1.000
_cell.length_b   1.000
_cell.length_c   1.000
_cell.angle_alpha   90.00
_cell.angle_beta   90.00
_cell.angle_gamma   90.00
#
_symmetry.space_group_name_H-M   'P 1'
#
loop_
_entity.id
_entity.type
_entity.pdbx_description
1 polymer ?
#
loop_
_entity_poly.entity_id
_entity_poly.type
_entity_poly.pdbx_seq_one_letter_code
_entity_poly.pdbx_strand_id
1 'polypeptide(L)'
;MEETQQQQQELTQEQIMEFKEAFCLFDKDGDGCITADELATVIRSLDQNPTEQELQDMITEIDSDGNGTIEFSEFLNLMANQIQETDADEELKEAF
;
A
#
# COMPACT_ATOMS: atom_id res chain seq x y z
N MET A 1 -20.19 -14.77 25.35
CA MET A 1 -19.01 -15.16 24.56
C MET A 1 -18.92 -14.11 23.48
N GLU A 2 -18.10 -13.10 23.69
CA GLU A 2 -17.72 -12.19 22.62
C GLU A 2 -16.87 -13.02 21.67
N GLU A 3 -17.49 -13.49 20.60
CA GLU A 3 -16.77 -13.97 19.43
C GLU A 3 -16.00 -12.76 18.91
N THR A 4 -14.72 -12.68 19.29
CA THR A 4 -13.78 -11.72 18.73
C THR A 4 -13.75 -11.95 17.22
N GLN A 5 -14.51 -11.11 16.51
CA GLN A 5 -14.47 -11.03 15.05
C GLN A 5 -13.03 -10.72 14.67
N GLN A 6 -12.33 -11.72 14.11
CA GLN A 6 -11.20 -11.45 13.24
C GLN A 6 -11.78 -10.68 12.05
N GLN A 7 -11.75 -9.35 12.12
CA GLN A 7 -11.98 -8.50 10.95
C GLN A 7 -10.82 -8.75 9.98
N GLN A 8 -10.92 -9.79 9.16
CA GLN A 8 -10.39 -9.69 7.80
C GLN A 8 -11.28 -8.66 7.14
N GLN A 9 -10.87 -7.40 7.16
CA GLN A 9 -11.57 -6.34 6.46
C GLN A 9 -11.50 -6.65 4.97
N GLU A 10 -12.59 -7.20 4.44
CA GLU A 10 -12.77 -7.33 3.00
C GLU A 10 -12.89 -5.91 2.43
N LEU A 11 -11.80 -5.43 1.82
CA LEU A 11 -11.82 -4.20 1.02
C LEU A 11 -12.98 -4.29 0.03
N THR A 12 -13.74 -3.21 -0.11
CA THR A 12 -14.86 -3.18 -1.07
C THR A 12 -14.34 -3.31 -2.50
N GLN A 13 -15.17 -3.77 -3.44
CA GLN A 13 -14.73 -3.88 -4.84
C GLN A 13 -14.29 -2.53 -5.43
N GLU A 14 -14.89 -1.43 -4.97
CA GLU A 14 -14.50 -0.07 -5.36
C GLU A 14 -13.09 0.26 -4.84
N GLN A 15 -12.82 0.03 -3.55
CA GLN A 15 -11.48 0.23 -2.98
C GLN A 15 -10.43 -0.67 -3.65
N ILE A 16 -10.76 -1.94 -3.91
CA ILE A 16 -9.86 -2.85 -4.63
C ILE A 16 -9.58 -2.32 -6.04
N MET A 17 -10.57 -1.75 -6.73
CA MET A 17 -10.36 -1.11 -8.03
C MET A 17 -9.44 0.10 -7.92
N GLU A 18 -9.67 0.99 -6.96
CA GLU A 18 -8.82 2.18 -6.75
C GLU A 18 -7.38 1.77 -6.43
N PHE A 19 -7.18 0.77 -5.57
CA PHE A 19 -5.85 0.24 -5.26
C PHE A 19 -5.21 -0.46 -6.45
N LYS A 20 -6.00 -1.14 -7.28
CA LYS A 20 -5.50 -1.74 -8.51
C LYS A 20 -5.07 -0.69 -9.52
N GLU A 21 -5.83 0.40 -9.67
CA GLU A 21 -5.44 1.52 -10.53
C GLU A 21 -4.17 2.19 -10.02
N ALA A 22 -4.08 2.41 -8.70
CA ALA A 22 -2.87 2.92 -8.07
C ALA A 22 -1.69 1.96 -8.29
N PHE A 23 -1.87 0.67 -8.08
CA PHE A 23 -0.85 -0.36 -8.29
C PHE A 23 -0.35 -0.35 -9.73
N CYS A 24 -1.24 -0.27 -10.73
CA CYS A 24 -0.87 -0.13 -12.14
C CYS A 24 -0.16 1.19 -12.49
N LEU A 25 -0.20 2.22 -11.62
CA LEU A 25 0.64 3.40 -11.81
C LEU A 25 2.09 3.10 -11.42
N PHE A 26 2.30 2.27 -10.40
CA PHE A 26 3.60 1.82 -9.91
C PHE A 26 4.20 0.71 -10.78
N ASP A 27 3.47 -0.40 -10.94
CA ASP A 27 3.81 -1.55 -11.79
C ASP A 27 3.78 -1.14 -13.27
N LYS A 28 4.95 -0.96 -13.86
CA LYS A 28 5.09 -0.47 -15.25
C LYS A 28 5.05 -1.60 -16.26
N ASP A 29 5.55 -2.76 -15.88
CA ASP A 29 5.63 -3.92 -16.77
C ASP A 29 4.38 -4.81 -16.70
N GLY A 30 3.55 -4.63 -15.68
CA GLY A 30 2.30 -5.34 -15.47
C GLY A 30 2.51 -6.76 -14.94
N ASP A 31 3.65 -7.04 -14.29
CA ASP A 31 3.97 -8.37 -13.78
C ASP A 31 3.25 -8.71 -12.47
N GLY A 32 2.60 -7.72 -11.84
CA GLY A 32 1.85 -7.87 -10.59
C GLY A 32 2.69 -7.68 -9.33
N CYS A 33 3.94 -7.22 -9.46
CA CYS A 33 4.88 -6.94 -8.39
C CYS A 33 5.51 -5.55 -8.62
N ILE A 34 5.67 -4.75 -7.56
CA ILE A 34 6.36 -3.45 -7.68
C ILE A 34 7.80 -3.64 -7.22
N THR A 35 8.73 -3.44 -8.13
CA THR A 35 10.17 -3.47 -7.82
C THR A 35 10.66 -2.12 -7.29
N ALA A 36 11.85 -2.10 -6.68
CA ALA A 36 12.50 -0.86 -6.23
C ALA A 36 12.69 0.16 -7.35
N ASP A 37 13.03 -0.28 -8.56
CA ASP A 37 13.18 0.58 -9.73
C ASP A 37 11.85 1.20 -10.17
N GLU A 38 10.76 0.45 -10.11
CA GLU A 38 9.43 0.94 -10.46
C GLU A 38 8.88 1.93 -9.44
N LEU A 39 9.03 1.60 -8.16
CA LEU A 39 8.73 2.52 -7.06
C LEU A 39 9.54 3.81 -7.19
N ALA A 40 10.84 3.71 -7.47
CA ALA A 40 11.72 4.85 -7.71
C ALA A 40 11.24 5.72 -8.86
N THR A 41 10.81 5.09 -9.97
CA THR A 41 10.34 5.79 -11.16
C THR A 41 9.08 6.61 -10.86
N VAL A 42 8.15 6.06 -10.09
CA VAL A 42 6.92 6.78 -9.71
C VAL A 42 7.17 7.87 -8.69
N ILE A 43 7.96 7.60 -7.64
CA ILE A 43 8.26 8.61 -6.63
C ILE A 43 9.01 9.79 -7.26
N ARG A 44 9.93 9.52 -8.21
CA ARG A 44 10.59 10.56 -9.04
C ARG A 44 9.62 11.34 -9.92
N SER A 45 8.52 10.72 -10.35
CA SER A 45 7.46 11.38 -11.10
C SER A 45 6.61 12.31 -10.22
N LEU A 46 6.62 12.13 -8.90
CA LEU A 46 5.97 13.00 -7.92
C LEU A 46 6.89 14.15 -7.43
N ASP A 47 7.95 14.45 -8.19
CA ASP A 47 8.99 15.46 -7.85
C ASP A 47 9.77 15.13 -6.56
N GLN A 48 9.65 13.89 -6.06
CA GLN A 48 10.41 13.39 -4.92
C GLN A 48 11.61 12.59 -5.40
N ASN A 49 12.78 12.76 -4.77
CA ASN A 49 14.00 12.10 -5.22
C ASN A 49 14.57 11.20 -4.11
N PRO A 50 13.91 10.05 -3.84
CA PRO A 50 14.30 9.17 -2.76
C PRO A 50 15.66 8.55 -3.04
N THR A 51 16.39 8.28 -1.98
CA THR A 51 17.63 7.51 -2.07
C THR A 51 17.33 6.01 -2.24
N GLU A 52 18.29 5.26 -2.78
CA GLU A 52 18.17 3.80 -2.91
C GLU A 52 17.91 3.13 -1.55
N GLN A 53 18.49 3.69 -0.49
CA GLN A 53 18.26 3.23 0.88
C GLN A 53 16.83 3.49 1.34
N GLU A 54 16.27 4.68 1.11
CA GLU A 54 14.87 4.97 1.45
C GLU A 54 13.90 4.08 0.66
N LEU A 55 14.16 3.83 -0.63
CA LEU A 55 13.35 2.91 -1.43
C LEU A 55 13.40 1.49 -0.87
N GLN A 56 14.58 1.04 -0.47
CA GLN A 56 14.76 -0.28 0.12
C GLN A 56 14.07 -0.38 1.48
N ASP A 57 14.18 0.66 2.32
CA ASP A 57 13.47 0.73 3.60
C ASP A 57 11.95 0.69 3.37
N MET A 58 11.43 1.49 2.44
CA MET A 58 10.01 1.48 2.07
C MET A 58 9.55 0.10 1.59
N ILE A 59 10.33 -0.59 0.76
CA ILE A 59 9.98 -1.94 0.31
C ILE A 59 10.01 -2.90 1.49
N THR A 60 11.07 -2.88 2.29
CA THR A 60 11.25 -3.81 3.42
C THR A 60 10.19 -3.64 4.51
N GLU A 61 9.59 -2.45 4.65
CA GLU A 61 8.46 -2.24 5.55
C GLU A 61 7.17 -2.93 5.09
N ILE A 62 7.04 -3.23 3.80
CA ILE A 62 5.82 -3.73 3.16
C ILE A 62 5.98 -5.22 2.79
N ASP A 63 7.13 -5.53 2.23
CA ASP A 63 7.64 -6.83 1.82
C ASP A 63 7.70 -7.76 3.04
N SER A 64 6.64 -8.54 3.19
CA SER A 64 6.44 -9.45 4.32
C SER A 64 7.07 -10.81 4.05
N ASP A 65 7.23 -11.18 2.78
CA ASP A 65 7.84 -12.43 2.37
C ASP A 65 9.37 -12.33 2.16
N GLY A 66 9.91 -11.11 2.11
CA GLY A 66 11.32 -10.78 1.94
C GLY A 66 11.83 -11.01 0.52
N ASN A 67 10.96 -10.97 -0.49
CA ASN A 67 11.31 -11.22 -1.88
C ASN A 67 11.97 -10.00 -2.58
N GLY A 68 11.94 -8.83 -1.93
CA GLY A 68 12.52 -7.58 -2.42
C GLY A 68 11.61 -6.81 -3.39
N THR A 69 10.34 -7.19 -3.49
CA THR A 69 9.31 -6.59 -4.34
C THR A 69 8.01 -6.50 -3.55
N ILE A 70 7.09 -5.63 -3.97
CA ILE A 70 5.79 -5.48 -3.32
C ILE A 70 4.75 -6.17 -4.20
N GLU A 71 4.21 -7.29 -3.74
CA GLU A 71 3.13 -7.97 -4.45
C GLU A 71 1.81 -7.20 -4.28
N PHE A 72 0.88 -7.36 -5.23
CA PHE A 72 -0.45 -6.76 -5.11
C PHE A 72 -1.15 -7.09 -3.77
N SER A 73 -0.94 -8.30 -3.25
CA SER A 73 -1.53 -8.73 -1.98
C SER A 73 -0.94 -7.97 -0.78
N GLU A 74 0.36 -7.68 -0.81
CA GLU A 74 1.07 -6.92 0.24
C GLU A 74 0.71 -5.45 0.17
N PHE A 75 0.62 -4.90 -1.04
CA PHE A 75 0.14 -3.54 -1.27
C PHE A 75 -1.28 -3.32 -0.74
N LEU A 76 -2.20 -4.26 -1.00
CA LEU A 76 -3.56 -4.21 -0.46
C LEU A 76 -3.56 -4.26 1.07
N ASN A 77 -2.70 -5.08 1.68
CA ASN A 77 -2.60 -5.17 3.14
C ASN A 77 -2.08 -3.85 3.75
N LEU A 78 -1.10 -3.20 3.10
CA LEU A 78 -0.64 -1.87 3.51
C LEU A 78 -1.75 -0.83 3.40
N MET A 79 -2.42 -0.77 2.25
CA MET A 79 -3.49 0.19 2.01
C MET A 79 -4.66 -0.02 2.97
N ALA A 80 -5.04 -1.28 3.23
CA ALA A 80 -6.07 -1.61 4.20
C ALA A 80 -5.71 -1.13 5.62
N ASN A 81 -4.44 -1.28 6.04
CA ASN A 81 -3.99 -0.77 7.34
C ASN A 81 -3.95 0.78 7.38
N GLN A 82 -3.49 1.43 6.32
CA GLN A 82 -3.45 2.90 6.21
C GLN A 82 -4.85 3.54 6.19
N ILE A 83 -5.83 2.92 5.53
CA ILE A 83 -7.22 3.38 5.55
C ILE A 83 -7.74 3.39 6.99
N GLN A 84 -7.48 2.35 7.79
CA GLN A 84 -7.95 2.31 9.18
C GLN A 84 -7.40 3.46 10.02
N GLU A 85 -6.14 3.83 9.83
CA GLU A 85 -5.56 4.99 10.52
C GLU A 85 -6.14 6.32 10.02
N THR A 86 -6.45 6.41 8.72
CA THR A 86 -6.96 7.64 8.10
C THR A 86 -8.45 7.86 8.41
N ASP A 87 -9.29 6.83 8.33
CA ASP A 87 -10.71 6.87 8.73
C ASP A 87 -10.82 7.24 10.23
N ALA A 88 -9.95 6.68 11.07
CA ALA A 88 -9.92 7.00 12.48
C ALA A 88 -9.47 8.45 12.76
N ASP A 89 -8.56 9.02 11.95
CA ASP A 89 -8.14 10.44 12.09
C ASP A 89 -9.21 11.42 11.57
N GLU A 90 -9.93 11.07 10.50
CA GLU A 90 -11.04 11.88 9.97
C GLU A 90 -12.25 11.86 10.92
N GLU A 91 -12.63 10.70 11.46
CA GLU A 91 -13.74 10.61 12.42
C GLU A 91 -13.44 11.40 13.71
N LEU A 92 -12.17 11.47 14.11
CA LEU A 92 -11.74 12.28 15.25
C LEU A 92 -11.78 13.79 14.95
N LYS A 93 -11.47 14.22 13.72
CA LYS A 93 -11.54 15.65 13.33
C LYS A 93 -12.96 16.17 13.19
N GLU A 94 -13.90 15.33 12.78
CA GLU A 94 -15.32 15.72 12.69
C GLU A 94 -16.04 15.69 14.05
N ALA A 95 -15.49 14.98 15.04
CA ALA A 95 -16.06 14.89 16.39
C ALA A 95 -15.72 16.09 17.31
N PHE A 96 -14.90 17.06 16.87
CA PHE A 96 -14.48 18.24 17.64
C PHE A 96 -14.98 19.57 17.08
#